data_AF-A0A9R1JJA9-F1
#
_entry.id   AF-A0A9R1JJA9-F1
#
_cell.length_a   1.000
_cell.length_b   1.000
_cell.length_c   1.000
_cell.angle_alpha   90.00
_cell.angle_beta   90.00
_cell.angle_gamma   90.00
#
_symmetry.space_group_name_H-M   'P 1'
#
loop_
_entity.id
_entity.type
_entity.pdbx_description
1 polymer ?
#
loop_
_entity_poly.entity_id
_entity_poly.type
_entity_poly.pdbx_seq_one_letter_code
_entity_poly.pdbx_strand_id
1 'polypeptide(L)'
;MATATAMAVAGAAASCSLACASRPPRPPRRRGTAPPRAAAEAVEIRVCTNRTCARQGGREVLAALEGLSPPPPRVDVASCGCLGRCGAGPNVGASVPGRGNAVFGHVGTAARAARLLEHLLGAAEFDAAAGLAALALREKAEAALAEGDAAQAEALFTESIAMDAPGGLHLAYGGRCKARLAIGDTAGALADADEATRIAPKFPQCHLLRGDALFAMGEYHSAEDAFARALDLDPSIRRSKSFKARLEKLREKLVSVSSSS
;
A
#
# COMPACT_ATOMS: atom_id res chain seq x y z
N MET A 1 7.86 -77.54 29.16
CA MET A 1 8.00 -76.59 30.29
C MET A 1 9.39 -76.00 30.25
N ALA A 2 9.52 -74.72 30.61
CA ALA A 2 10.78 -74.04 30.95
C ALA A 2 11.71 -73.74 29.74
N THR A 3 11.69 -72.49 29.23
CA THR A 3 12.64 -71.40 29.52
C THR A 3 14.00 -71.60 28.82
N ALA A 4 14.31 -70.85 27.77
CA ALA A 4 14.77 -69.46 27.76
C ALA A 4 16.32 -69.36 27.77
N THR A 5 16.82 -68.84 26.64
CA THR A 5 17.91 -67.86 26.50
C THR A 5 19.35 -68.28 26.81
N ALA A 6 20.20 -68.27 25.77
CA ALA A 6 21.43 -67.47 25.74
C ALA A 6 22.14 -67.61 24.38
N MET A 7 22.12 -66.57 23.56
CA MET A 7 23.19 -66.33 22.59
C MET A 7 23.71 -64.91 22.80
N ALA A 8 25.00 -64.83 23.04
CA ALA A 8 25.79 -63.63 23.22
C ALA A 8 25.98 -62.91 21.88
N VAL A 9 26.00 -61.57 21.92
CA VAL A 9 26.77 -60.77 20.96
C VAL A 9 27.39 -59.60 21.71
N ALA A 10 28.72 -59.58 21.74
CA ALA A 10 29.53 -58.45 22.17
C ALA A 10 29.56 -57.39 21.06
N GLY A 11 29.55 -56.10 21.41
CA GLY A 11 29.62 -55.02 20.43
C GLY A 11 29.77 -53.64 21.03
N ALA A 12 31.00 -53.29 21.34
CA ALA A 12 31.64 -51.97 21.32
C ALA A 12 30.87 -50.71 21.79
N ALA A 13 31.46 -50.07 22.80
CA ALA A 13 31.19 -48.71 23.25
C ALA A 13 31.44 -47.67 22.14
N ALA A 14 30.49 -46.76 21.95
CA ALA A 14 30.70 -45.45 21.34
C ALA A 14 29.96 -44.40 22.16
N SER A 15 30.71 -43.71 23.01
CA SER A 15 30.28 -42.59 23.83
C SER A 15 29.99 -41.37 22.96
N CYS A 16 28.74 -41.18 22.55
CA CYS A 16 28.31 -39.94 21.90
C CYS A 16 27.79 -38.96 22.97
N SER A 17 28.69 -38.14 23.50
CA SER A 17 28.37 -37.03 24.39
C SER A 17 27.63 -35.95 23.62
N LEU A 18 26.30 -35.86 23.77
CA LEU A 18 25.49 -34.74 23.29
C LEU A 18 25.79 -33.50 24.14
N ALA A 19 26.83 -32.77 23.74
CA ALA A 19 27.09 -31.42 24.21
C ALA A 19 25.95 -30.51 23.73
N CYS A 20 25.23 -29.92 24.68
CA CYS A 20 24.23 -28.89 24.47
C CYS A 20 24.94 -27.62 23.94
N ALA A 21 25.12 -27.52 22.62
CA ALA A 21 25.70 -26.33 21.99
C ALA A 21 24.72 -25.16 22.10
N SER A 22 25.06 -24.18 22.93
CA SER A 22 24.38 -22.90 23.04
C SER A 22 24.30 -22.23 21.67
N ARG A 23 23.07 -21.91 21.24
CA ARG A 23 22.82 -21.15 20.01
C ARG A 23 23.54 -19.79 20.07
N PRO A 24 24.26 -19.38 19.02
CA PRO A 24 24.85 -18.05 18.98
C PRO A 24 23.76 -16.96 19.03
N PRO A 25 24.05 -15.80 19.63
CA PRO A 25 23.10 -14.71 19.70
C PRO A 25 22.70 -14.25 18.29
N ARG A 26 21.41 -14.02 18.07
CA ARG A 26 20.90 -13.49 16.79
C ARG A 26 21.55 -12.13 16.52
N PRO A 27 22.01 -11.84 15.29
CA PRO A 27 22.56 -10.55 14.96
C PRO A 27 21.50 -9.46 15.22
N PRO A 28 21.91 -8.26 15.69
CA PRO A 28 20.98 -7.17 15.93
C PRO A 28 20.25 -6.85 14.62
N ARG A 29 18.92 -6.80 14.69
CA ARG A 29 18.09 -6.35 13.56
C ARG A 29 18.59 -4.98 13.14
N ARG A 30 18.99 -4.81 11.88
CA ARG A 30 19.25 -3.50 11.29
C ARG A 30 18.00 -2.65 11.52
N ARG A 31 18.10 -1.65 12.41
CA ARG A 31 17.09 -0.61 12.53
C ARG A 31 17.06 0.08 11.17
N GLY A 32 15.96 -0.08 10.43
CA GLY A 32 15.71 0.76 9.27
C GLY A 32 15.85 2.21 9.72
N THR A 33 16.60 2.99 8.95
CA THR A 33 16.77 4.42 9.20
C THR A 33 15.38 5.06 9.25
N ALA A 34 15.01 5.57 10.42
CA ALA A 34 13.80 6.35 10.57
C ALA A 34 13.83 7.52 9.56
N PRO A 35 12.76 7.77 8.81
CA PRO A 35 12.71 8.91 7.90
C PRO A 35 12.88 10.21 8.69
N PRO A 36 13.40 11.27 8.04
CA PRO A 36 13.80 12.50 8.71
C PRO A 36 12.63 13.18 9.43
N ARG A 37 12.99 13.82 10.54
CA ARG A 37 12.18 14.41 11.62
C ARG A 37 11.29 15.61 11.22
N ALA A 38 10.57 15.52 10.10
CA ALA A 38 9.49 16.44 9.73
C ALA A 38 8.09 15.94 10.15
N ALA A 39 8.02 14.80 10.85
CA ALA A 39 6.81 14.06 11.22
C ALA A 39 6.12 14.54 12.51
N ALA A 40 6.32 15.78 12.95
CA ALA A 40 5.86 16.23 14.28
C ALA A 40 4.32 16.38 14.40
N GLU A 41 3.58 16.41 13.29
CA GLU A 41 2.13 16.63 13.27
C GLU A 41 1.33 15.50 12.57
N ALA A 42 1.99 14.48 12.05
CA ALA A 42 1.33 13.38 11.34
C ALA A 42 0.87 12.28 12.31
N VAL A 43 -0.31 11.70 12.08
CA VAL A 43 -0.72 10.47 12.76
C VAL A 43 -0.02 9.29 12.08
N GLU A 44 0.86 8.60 12.80
CA GLU A 44 1.53 7.40 12.27
C GLU A 44 0.76 6.14 12.67
N ILE A 45 0.41 5.31 11.70
CA ILE A 45 -0.31 4.05 11.86
C ILE A 45 0.57 2.90 11.36
N ARG A 46 0.78 1.91 12.22
CA ARG A 46 1.64 0.74 11.95
C ARG A 46 0.83 -0.54 12.11
N VAL A 47 0.58 -1.24 11.00
CA VAL A 47 -0.24 -2.46 10.98
C VAL A 47 0.65 -3.69 11.09
N CYS A 48 0.41 -4.51 12.10
CA CYS A 48 1.16 -5.76 12.28
C CYS A 48 0.78 -6.78 11.20
N THR A 49 1.71 -7.05 10.29
CA THR A 49 1.55 -8.09 9.23
C THR A 49 2.39 -9.34 9.52
N ASN A 50 2.83 -9.52 10.77
CA ASN A 50 3.54 -10.74 11.20
C ASN A 50 2.61 -11.97 11.18
N ARG A 51 3.19 -13.18 11.16
CA ARG A 51 2.55 -14.47 10.88
C ARG A 51 1.12 -14.64 11.44
N THR A 52 0.88 -14.35 12.72
CA THR A 52 -0.45 -14.51 13.33
C THR A 52 -1.45 -13.46 12.84
N CYS A 53 -1.08 -12.18 12.87
CA CYS A 53 -1.93 -11.10 12.39
C CYS A 53 -2.21 -11.21 10.89
N ALA A 54 -1.23 -11.65 10.09
CA ALA A 54 -1.41 -11.89 8.67
C ALA A 54 -2.49 -12.95 8.39
N ARG A 55 -2.57 -14.03 9.18
CA ARG A 55 -3.63 -15.04 9.05
C ARG A 55 -5.01 -14.54 9.50
N GLN A 56 -5.05 -13.47 10.29
CA GLN A 56 -6.27 -12.89 10.86
C GLN A 56 -6.76 -11.67 10.08
N GLY A 57 -6.26 -11.42 8.88
CA GLY A 57 -6.69 -10.28 8.06
C GLY A 57 -5.76 -9.06 8.11
N GLY A 58 -4.54 -9.18 8.63
CA GLY A 58 -3.66 -8.02 8.85
C GLY A 58 -3.21 -7.32 7.56
N ARG A 59 -3.19 -8.00 6.41
CA ARG A 59 -2.84 -7.37 5.12
C ARG A 59 -4.02 -6.61 4.53
N GLU A 60 -5.21 -7.17 4.69
CA GLU A 60 -6.49 -6.61 4.31
C GLU A 60 -6.76 -5.35 5.12
N VAL A 61 -6.43 -5.36 6.41
CA VAL A 61 -6.54 -4.18 7.29
C VAL A 61 -5.52 -3.10 6.92
N LEU A 62 -4.31 -3.48 6.53
CA LEU A 62 -3.33 -2.53 6.00
C LEU A 62 -3.87 -1.86 4.73
N ALA A 63 -4.34 -2.64 3.77
CA ALA A 63 -4.91 -2.12 2.53
C ALA A 63 -6.13 -1.22 2.79
N ALA A 64 -7.02 -1.62 3.71
CA ALA A 64 -8.16 -0.81 4.12
C ALA A 64 -7.71 0.52 4.73
N LEU A 65 -6.73 0.51 5.63
CA LEU A 65 -6.20 1.74 6.23
C LEU A 65 -5.51 2.63 5.19
N GLU A 66 -4.71 2.08 4.28
CA GLU A 66 -4.11 2.84 3.17
C GLU A 66 -5.18 3.47 2.27
N GLY A 67 -6.27 2.74 2.00
CA GLY A 67 -7.39 3.23 1.20
C GLY A 67 -8.27 4.25 1.91
N LEU A 68 -8.40 4.18 3.24
CA LEU A 68 -9.24 5.07 4.05
C LEU A 68 -8.48 6.29 4.58
N SER A 69 -7.15 6.28 4.59
CA SER A 69 -6.39 7.35 5.21
C SER A 69 -6.27 8.58 4.29
N PRO A 70 -6.41 9.79 4.84
CA PRO A 70 -5.99 11.00 4.14
C PRO A 70 -4.50 10.93 3.80
N PRO A 71 -4.07 11.43 2.62
CA PRO A 71 -2.68 11.33 2.21
C PRO A 71 -1.72 12.11 3.13
N PRO A 72 -0.43 11.75 3.14
CA PRO A 72 0.59 12.50 3.87
C PRO A 72 0.59 13.99 3.50
N PRO A 73 0.81 14.91 4.48
CA PRO A 73 1.39 14.68 5.80
C PRO A 73 0.38 14.36 6.92
N ARG A 74 -0.91 14.18 6.64
CA ARG A 74 -1.92 13.99 7.70
C ARG A 74 -1.82 12.64 8.40
N VAL A 75 -1.77 11.56 7.61
CA VAL A 75 -1.68 10.19 8.12
C VAL A 75 -0.61 9.42 7.34
N ASP A 76 0.28 8.75 8.06
CA ASP A 76 1.26 7.80 7.49
C ASP A 76 0.87 6.38 7.90
N VAL A 77 0.50 5.54 6.93
CA VAL A 77 0.17 4.13 7.17
C VAL A 77 1.28 3.26 6.62
N ALA A 78 1.80 2.34 7.44
CA ALA A 78 2.69 1.31 6.92
C ALA A 78 2.57 -0.03 7.67
N SER A 79 3.06 -1.09 7.03
CA SER A 79 3.22 -2.38 7.68
C SER A 79 4.36 -2.36 8.72
N CYS A 80 4.24 -3.19 9.75
CA CYS A 80 5.28 -3.38 10.75
C CYS A 80 5.42 -4.84 11.21
N GLY A 81 6.49 -5.10 11.95
CA GLY A 81 6.70 -6.38 12.63
C GLY A 81 5.73 -6.62 13.80
N CYS A 82 6.02 -7.65 14.60
CA CYS A 82 5.20 -7.98 15.76
C CYS A 82 5.14 -6.83 16.78
N LEU A 83 3.93 -6.46 17.22
CA LEU A 83 3.70 -5.48 18.28
C LEU A 83 3.64 -6.10 19.68
N GLY A 84 4.02 -7.38 19.83
CA GLY A 84 4.13 -8.06 21.13
C GLY A 84 2.81 -8.46 21.79
N ARG A 85 1.65 -8.15 21.19
CA ARG A 85 0.31 -8.50 21.71
C ARG A 85 -0.31 -9.68 20.96
N CYS A 86 0.32 -10.86 21.05
CA CYS A 86 -0.20 -12.08 20.42
C CYS A 86 -1.55 -12.49 21.03
N GLY A 87 -2.48 -13.00 20.21
CA GLY A 87 -3.80 -13.48 20.64
C GLY A 87 -4.98 -12.54 20.34
N ALA A 88 -4.72 -11.26 20.06
CA ALA A 88 -5.73 -10.24 19.76
C ALA A 88 -5.54 -9.58 18.38
N GLY A 89 -5.09 -10.33 17.37
CA GLY A 89 -4.80 -9.74 16.06
C GLY A 89 -6.05 -9.52 15.18
N PRO A 90 -5.90 -8.75 14.09
CA PRO A 90 -4.75 -7.92 13.74
C PRO A 90 -4.55 -6.76 14.72
N ASN A 91 -3.28 -6.49 15.03
CA ASN A 91 -2.89 -5.40 15.93
C ASN A 91 -2.43 -4.20 15.11
N VAL A 92 -2.86 -3.01 15.52
CA VAL A 92 -2.50 -1.74 14.89
C VAL A 92 -1.89 -0.84 15.96
N GLY A 93 -0.67 -0.39 15.74
CA GLY A 93 -0.05 0.66 16.54
C GLY A 93 -0.41 2.02 15.94
N ALA A 94 -0.70 3.00 16.78
CA ALA A 94 -0.84 4.39 16.35
C ALA A 94 -0.02 5.31 17.25
N SER A 95 0.61 6.33 16.65
CA SER A 95 1.27 7.43 17.32
C SER A 95 0.59 8.72 16.89
N VAL A 96 -0.06 9.39 17.84
CA VAL A 96 -0.79 10.64 17.59
C VAL A 96 -0.05 11.78 18.30
N PRO A 97 0.33 12.85 17.59
CA PRO A 97 0.94 14.04 18.20
C PRO A 97 0.11 14.56 19.38
N GLY A 98 0.75 14.80 20.52
CA GLY A 98 0.08 15.28 21.74
C GLY A 98 -0.75 14.25 22.51
N ARG A 99 -1.09 13.09 21.94
CA ARG A 99 -1.80 11.99 22.65
C ARG A 99 -0.92 10.77 22.94
N GLY A 100 0.25 10.67 22.31
CA GLY A 100 1.21 9.58 22.53
C GLY A 100 0.92 8.33 21.70
N ASN A 101 1.46 7.19 22.15
CA ASN A 101 1.45 5.93 21.40
C ASN A 101 0.47 4.93 22.01
N ALA A 102 -0.33 4.28 21.18
CA ALA A 102 -1.27 3.24 21.57
C ALA A 102 -1.20 2.02 20.63
N VAL A 103 -1.63 0.85 21.14
CA VAL A 103 -1.77 -0.37 20.34
C VAL A 103 -3.19 -0.90 20.49
N PHE A 104 -3.88 -1.03 19.36
CA PHE A 104 -5.24 -1.51 19.23
C PHE A 104 -5.23 -2.95 18.74
N GLY A 105 -5.96 -3.83 19.42
CA GLY A 105 -6.18 -5.21 19.00
C GLY A 105 -7.52 -5.40 18.30
N HIS A 106 -7.71 -6.56 17.69
CA HIS A 106 -8.93 -7.01 17.03
C HIS A 106 -9.41 -6.10 15.89
N VAL A 107 -8.50 -5.36 15.25
CA VAL A 107 -8.81 -4.54 14.07
C VAL A 107 -8.78 -5.44 12.84
N GLY A 108 -9.74 -6.35 12.71
CA GLY A 108 -9.74 -7.42 11.70
C GLY A 108 -10.56 -7.14 10.44
N THR A 109 -11.26 -6.01 10.39
CA THR A 109 -12.15 -5.66 9.28
C THR A 109 -11.96 -4.20 8.88
N ALA A 110 -12.28 -3.88 7.62
CA ALA A 110 -12.29 -2.50 7.13
C ALA A 110 -13.18 -1.59 7.99
N ALA A 111 -14.31 -2.10 8.47
CA ALA A 111 -15.20 -1.36 9.36
C ALA A 111 -14.55 -0.99 10.70
N ARG A 112 -13.76 -1.90 11.29
CA ARG A 112 -13.00 -1.60 12.52
C ARG A 112 -11.84 -0.66 12.24
N ALA A 113 -11.20 -0.77 11.09
CA ALA A 113 -10.16 0.16 10.66
C ALA A 113 -10.69 1.59 10.48
N ALA A 114 -11.85 1.76 9.85
CA ALA A 114 -12.50 3.06 9.68
C ALA A 114 -12.89 3.69 11.03
N ARG A 115 -13.47 2.91 11.95
CA ARG A 115 -13.78 3.41 13.31
C ARG A 115 -12.52 3.77 14.09
N LEU A 116 -11.42 3.05 13.88
CA LEU A 116 -10.14 3.41 14.48
C LEU A 116 -9.65 4.75 13.93
N LEU A 117 -9.73 4.99 12.62
CA LEU A 117 -9.37 6.28 12.03
C LEU A 117 -10.24 7.42 12.56
N GLU A 118 -11.56 7.23 12.62
CA GLU A 118 -12.49 8.19 13.23
C GLU A 118 -12.13 8.48 14.70
N HIS A 119 -11.73 7.47 15.47
CA HIS A 119 -11.29 7.67 16.85
C HIS A 119 -9.97 8.46 16.96
N LEU A 120 -9.02 8.19 16.04
CA LEU A 120 -7.70 8.82 16.06
C LEU A 120 -7.76 10.28 15.58
N LEU A 121 -8.50 10.56 14.51
CA LEU A 121 -8.62 11.87 13.86
C LEU A 121 -9.76 12.72 14.46
N GLY A 122 -10.81 12.08 14.96
CA GLY A 122 -12.04 12.71 15.42
C GLY A 122 -13.11 12.76 14.34
N ALA A 123 -14.38 12.65 14.75
CA ALA A 123 -15.54 12.60 13.86
C ALA A 123 -15.76 13.87 13.00
N ALA A 124 -15.16 15.00 13.41
CA ALA A 124 -15.18 16.23 12.60
C ALA A 124 -14.23 16.17 11.39
N GLU A 125 -13.19 15.34 11.45
CA GLU A 125 -12.18 15.23 10.39
C GLU A 125 -12.33 13.98 9.54
N PHE A 126 -12.93 12.91 10.07
CA PHE A 126 -13.12 11.66 9.35
C PHE A 126 -14.41 10.96 9.79
N ASP A 127 -15.36 10.83 8.86
CA ASP A 127 -16.54 9.98 9.03
C ASP A 127 -16.25 8.56 8.55
N ALA A 128 -16.33 7.60 9.47
CA ALA A 128 -16.12 6.19 9.15
C ALA A 128 -17.14 5.66 8.14
N ALA A 129 -18.40 6.10 8.20
CA ALA A 129 -19.45 5.60 7.32
C ALA A 129 -19.23 6.06 5.87
N ALA A 130 -19.02 7.37 5.66
CA ALA A 130 -18.68 7.91 4.34
C ALA A 130 -17.38 7.30 3.79
N GLY A 131 -16.34 7.16 4.62
CA GLY A 131 -15.07 6.54 4.21
C GLY A 131 -15.23 5.09 3.75
N LEU A 132 -16.01 4.28 4.47
CA LEU A 132 -16.33 2.89 4.08
C LEU A 132 -17.13 2.83 2.78
N ALA A 133 -18.13 3.68 2.62
CA ALA A 133 -18.94 3.74 1.41
C ALA A 133 -18.07 4.11 0.19
N ALA A 134 -17.24 5.14 0.32
CA ALA A 134 -16.31 5.56 -0.73
C ALA A 134 -15.28 4.47 -1.07
N LEU A 135 -14.74 3.77 -0.07
CA LEU A 135 -13.84 2.62 -0.29
C LEU A 135 -14.54 1.49 -1.04
N ALA A 136 -15.74 1.11 -0.64
CA ALA A 136 -16.50 0.04 -1.29
C ALA A 136 -16.82 0.38 -2.77
N LEU A 137 -17.13 1.64 -3.07
CA LEU A 137 -17.32 2.10 -4.45
C LEU A 137 -16.03 1.99 -5.27
N ARG A 138 -14.87 2.36 -4.71
CA ARG A 138 -13.58 2.20 -5.39
C ARG A 138 -13.22 0.75 -5.64
N GLU A 139 -13.39 -0.13 -4.66
CA GLU A 139 -13.10 -1.55 -4.84
C GLU A 139 -13.97 -2.16 -5.95
N LYS A 140 -15.25 -1.77 -6.02
CA LYS A 140 -16.14 -2.16 -7.13
C LYS A 140 -15.68 -1.58 -8.47
N ALA A 141 -15.27 -0.32 -8.50
CA ALA A 141 -14.78 0.33 -9.72
C ALA A 141 -13.47 -0.30 -10.22
N GLU A 142 -12.57 -0.69 -9.32
CA GLU A 142 -11.35 -1.43 -9.65
C GLU A 142 -11.65 -2.82 -10.19
N ALA A 143 -12.67 -3.51 -9.65
CA ALA A 143 -13.14 -4.78 -10.20
C ALA A 143 -13.70 -4.60 -11.63
N ALA A 144 -14.52 -3.57 -11.86
CA ALA A 144 -15.04 -3.25 -13.19
C ALA A 144 -13.91 -2.95 -14.19
N LEU A 145 -12.85 -2.23 -13.78
CA LEU A 145 -11.66 -2.03 -14.62
C LEU A 145 -10.94 -3.35 -14.93
N ALA A 146 -10.86 -4.28 -13.99
CA ALA A 146 -10.24 -5.59 -14.21
C ALA A 146 -11.05 -6.46 -15.17
N GLU A 147 -12.38 -6.29 -15.19
CA GLU A 147 -13.30 -6.93 -16.14
C GLU A 147 -13.31 -6.24 -17.52
N GLY A 148 -12.72 -5.05 -17.63
CA GLY A 148 -12.65 -4.25 -18.85
C GLY A 148 -13.83 -3.30 -19.06
N ASP A 149 -14.77 -3.23 -18.11
CA ASP A 149 -15.87 -2.27 -18.15
C ASP A 149 -15.42 -0.90 -17.60
N ALA A 150 -14.72 -0.17 -18.46
CA ALA A 150 -14.22 1.16 -18.12
C ALA A 150 -15.35 2.18 -17.89
N ALA A 151 -16.49 2.05 -18.56
CA ALA A 151 -17.62 2.97 -18.42
C ALA A 151 -18.27 2.83 -17.04
N GLN A 152 -18.52 1.58 -16.60
CA GLN A 152 -19.01 1.32 -15.25
C GLN A 152 -18.00 1.78 -14.20
N ALA A 153 -16.70 1.55 -14.42
CA ALA A 153 -15.68 2.03 -13.51
C ALA A 153 -15.68 3.56 -13.36
N GLU A 154 -15.81 4.31 -14.46
CA GLU A 154 -15.90 5.78 -14.42
C GLU A 154 -17.09 6.25 -13.58
N ALA A 155 -18.25 5.63 -13.77
CA ALA A 155 -19.46 5.94 -13.01
C ALA A 155 -19.26 5.70 -11.50
N LEU A 156 -18.74 4.52 -11.13
CA LEU A 156 -18.48 4.16 -9.74
C LEU A 156 -17.43 5.05 -9.07
N PHE A 157 -16.36 5.43 -9.78
CA PHE A 157 -15.40 6.40 -9.27
C PHE A 157 -16.01 7.80 -9.11
N THR A 158 -16.89 8.21 -10.02
CA THR A 158 -17.60 9.49 -9.91
C THR A 158 -18.53 9.51 -8.69
N GLU A 159 -19.26 8.44 -8.44
CA GLU A 159 -20.05 8.28 -7.22
C GLU A 159 -19.17 8.31 -5.96
N SER A 160 -18.01 7.65 -6.00
CA SER A 160 -17.05 7.66 -4.88
C SER A 160 -16.52 9.06 -4.57
N ILE A 161 -16.16 9.83 -5.61
CA ILE A 161 -15.69 11.22 -5.49
C ILE A 161 -16.80 12.10 -4.90
N ALA A 162 -18.07 11.88 -5.30
CA ALA A 162 -19.21 12.65 -4.79
C ALA A 162 -19.48 12.42 -3.29
N MET A 163 -18.95 11.35 -2.69
CA MET A 163 -19.04 11.14 -1.24
C MET A 163 -18.16 12.10 -0.43
N ASP A 164 -17.22 12.81 -1.09
CA ASP A 164 -16.29 13.77 -0.48
C ASP A 164 -15.59 13.23 0.78
N ALA A 165 -15.30 11.93 0.78
CA ALA A 165 -14.62 11.29 1.89
C ALA A 165 -13.16 11.77 1.93
N PRO A 166 -12.65 12.23 3.10
CA PRO A 166 -11.29 12.76 3.20
C PRO A 166 -10.20 11.71 2.96
N GLY A 167 -10.57 10.42 3.00
CA GLY A 167 -9.70 9.28 2.75
C GLY A 167 -9.75 8.75 1.32
N GLY A 168 -8.59 8.60 0.68
CA GLY A 168 -8.48 7.92 -0.61
C GLY A 168 -9.00 8.68 -1.83
N LEU A 169 -9.31 9.98 -1.73
CA LEU A 169 -9.81 10.78 -2.85
C LEU A 169 -8.85 10.82 -4.04
N HIS A 170 -7.54 10.93 -3.79
CA HIS A 170 -6.49 10.84 -4.82
C HIS A 170 -6.48 9.47 -5.55
N LEU A 171 -6.87 8.39 -4.86
CA LEU A 171 -7.03 7.06 -5.47
C LEU A 171 -8.30 7.01 -6.34
N ALA A 172 -9.38 7.66 -5.93
CA ALA A 172 -10.61 7.74 -6.71
C ALA A 172 -10.38 8.49 -8.03
N TYR A 173 -9.78 9.68 -7.98
CA TYR A 173 -9.38 10.42 -9.17
C TYR A 173 -8.40 9.63 -10.03
N GLY A 174 -7.40 8.99 -9.43
CA GLY A 174 -6.45 8.17 -10.17
C GLY A 174 -7.09 6.95 -10.85
N GLY A 175 -8.08 6.33 -10.21
CA GLY A 175 -8.89 5.27 -10.77
C GLY A 175 -9.75 5.74 -11.94
N ARG A 176 -10.44 6.88 -11.78
CA ARG A 176 -11.24 7.48 -12.85
C ARG A 176 -10.38 7.90 -14.04
N CYS A 177 -9.18 8.44 -13.81
CA CYS A 177 -8.20 8.72 -14.85
C CYS A 177 -7.90 7.47 -15.69
N LYS A 178 -7.63 6.31 -15.05
CA LYS A 178 -7.42 5.04 -15.80
C LYS A 178 -8.63 4.64 -16.62
N ALA A 179 -9.84 4.76 -16.05
CA ALA A 179 -11.09 4.46 -16.74
C ALA A 179 -11.26 5.36 -17.99
N ARG A 180 -11.06 6.67 -17.84
CA ARG A 180 -11.15 7.65 -18.93
C ARG A 180 -10.10 7.42 -20.02
N LEU A 181 -8.88 7.07 -19.65
CA LEU A 181 -7.84 6.67 -20.63
C LEU A 181 -8.25 5.43 -21.43
N ALA A 182 -8.92 4.46 -20.80
CA ALA A 182 -9.41 3.27 -21.49
C ALA A 182 -10.59 3.58 -22.43
N ILE A 183 -11.41 4.58 -22.09
CA ILE A 183 -12.52 5.07 -22.93
C ILE A 183 -12.01 5.99 -24.06
N GLY A 184 -10.81 6.55 -23.91
CA GLY A 184 -10.21 7.50 -24.86
C GLY A 184 -10.47 8.98 -24.53
N ASP A 185 -11.09 9.28 -23.39
CA ASP A 185 -11.21 10.65 -22.86
C ASP A 185 -9.89 11.08 -22.20
N THR A 186 -8.92 11.48 -23.02
CA THR A 186 -7.58 11.86 -22.57
C THR A 186 -7.58 13.20 -21.83
N ALA A 187 -8.46 14.13 -22.19
CA ALA A 187 -8.58 15.43 -21.54
C ALA A 187 -9.17 15.30 -20.12
N GLY A 188 -10.25 14.53 -19.97
CA GLY A 188 -10.82 14.24 -18.65
C GLY A 188 -9.88 13.41 -17.77
N ALA A 189 -9.10 12.50 -18.38
CA ALA A 189 -8.07 11.75 -17.66
C ALA A 189 -6.94 12.64 -17.13
N LEU A 190 -6.49 13.64 -17.89
CA LEU A 190 -5.47 14.59 -17.44
C LEU A 190 -5.99 15.44 -16.28
N ALA A 191 -7.23 15.95 -16.39
CA ALA A 191 -7.85 16.72 -15.32
C ALA A 191 -7.93 15.92 -14.00
N ASP A 192 -8.30 14.64 -14.08
CA ASP A 192 -8.33 13.75 -12.91
C ASP A 192 -6.92 13.47 -12.36
N ALA A 193 -5.92 13.30 -13.22
CA ALA A 193 -4.54 13.09 -12.79
C ALA A 193 -3.92 14.34 -12.12
N ASP A 194 -4.24 15.53 -12.61
CA ASP A 194 -3.84 16.80 -12.02
C ASP A 194 -4.48 16.98 -10.64
N GLU A 195 -5.76 16.67 -10.51
CA GLU A 195 -6.48 16.72 -9.23
C GLU A 195 -5.94 15.71 -8.22
N ALA A 196 -5.65 14.47 -8.66
CA ALA A 196 -5.00 13.48 -7.82
C ALA A 196 -3.61 13.96 -7.34
N THR A 197 -2.84 14.61 -8.22
CA THR A 197 -1.52 15.18 -7.89
C THR A 197 -1.64 16.37 -6.93
N ARG A 198 -2.70 17.19 -7.05
CA ARG A 198 -2.98 18.29 -6.13
C ARG A 198 -3.27 17.79 -4.72
N ILE A 199 -4.05 16.71 -4.60
CA ILE A 199 -4.43 16.10 -3.32
C ILE A 199 -3.26 15.36 -2.69
N ALA A 200 -2.49 14.60 -3.48
CA ALA A 200 -1.39 13.76 -3.00
C ALA A 200 -0.10 14.01 -3.80
N PRO A 201 0.54 15.19 -3.67
CA PRO A 201 1.68 15.59 -4.52
C PRO A 201 2.93 14.72 -4.33
N LYS A 202 3.02 14.02 -3.19
CA LYS A 202 4.12 13.11 -2.84
C LYS A 202 3.82 11.66 -3.20
N PHE A 203 2.69 11.36 -3.84
CA PHE A 203 2.33 10.01 -4.24
C PHE A 203 2.80 9.74 -5.69
N PRO A 204 3.80 8.86 -5.91
CA PRO A 204 4.38 8.66 -7.23
C PRO A 204 3.37 8.24 -8.30
N GLN A 205 2.36 7.45 -7.92
CA GLN A 205 1.35 6.92 -8.84
C GLN A 205 0.50 8.03 -9.47
N CYS A 206 0.26 9.15 -8.79
CA CYS A 206 -0.44 10.30 -9.37
C CYS A 206 0.34 10.89 -10.55
N HIS A 207 1.66 11.04 -10.39
CA HIS A 207 2.55 11.53 -11.45
C HIS A 207 2.68 10.54 -12.61
N LEU A 208 2.65 9.24 -12.33
CA LEU A 208 2.60 8.22 -13.39
C LEU A 208 1.32 8.34 -14.22
N LEU A 209 0.17 8.52 -13.57
CA LEU A 209 -1.11 8.69 -14.27
C LEU A 209 -1.15 9.96 -15.10
N ARG A 210 -0.59 11.05 -14.58
CA ARG A 210 -0.44 12.31 -15.31
C ARG A 210 0.43 12.11 -16.55
N GLY A 211 1.55 11.41 -16.43
CA GLY A 211 2.41 11.07 -17.56
C GLY A 211 1.71 10.16 -18.58
N ASP A 212 0.94 9.18 -18.13
CA ASP A 212 0.15 8.31 -19.01
C ASP A 212 -0.92 9.12 -19.79
N ALA A 213 -1.57 10.10 -19.14
CA ALA A 213 -2.54 10.98 -19.80
C ALA A 213 -1.89 11.94 -20.81
N LEU A 214 -0.78 12.59 -20.45
CA LEU A 214 -0.02 13.46 -21.36
C LEU A 214 0.52 12.69 -22.55
N PHE A 215 1.01 11.47 -22.33
CA PHE A 215 1.47 10.58 -23.40
C PHE A 215 0.32 10.26 -24.37
N ALA A 216 -0.88 9.98 -23.85
CA ALA A 216 -2.05 9.71 -24.68
C ALA A 216 -2.53 10.95 -25.46
N MET A 217 -2.28 12.16 -24.96
CA MET A 217 -2.53 13.42 -25.67
C MET A 217 -1.47 13.77 -26.72
N GLY A 218 -0.34 13.03 -26.77
CA GLY A 218 0.79 13.35 -27.65
C GLY A 218 1.78 14.37 -27.09
N GLU A 219 1.58 14.82 -25.85
CA GLU A 219 2.42 15.77 -25.13
C GLU A 219 3.64 15.06 -24.52
N TYR A 220 4.51 14.51 -25.38
CA TYR A 220 5.56 13.58 -24.96
C TYR A 220 6.64 14.19 -24.04
N HIS A 221 7.04 15.44 -24.26
CA HIS A 221 8.01 16.11 -23.36
C HIS A 221 7.42 16.29 -21.96
N SER A 222 6.18 16.79 -21.88
CA SER A 222 5.45 16.94 -20.61
C SER A 222 5.22 15.59 -19.91
N ALA A 223 5.01 14.51 -20.68
CA ALA A 223 4.92 13.15 -20.14
C ALA A 223 6.26 12.67 -19.56
N GLU A 224 7.39 12.98 -20.21
CA GLU A 224 8.73 12.69 -19.68
C GLU A 224 8.95 13.34 -18.32
N ASP A 225 8.62 14.63 -18.20
CA ASP A 225 8.72 15.38 -16.95
C ASP A 225 7.87 14.74 -15.84
N ALA A 226 6.63 14.35 -16.15
CA ALA A 226 5.76 13.70 -15.19
C ALA A 226 6.32 12.34 -14.72
N PHE A 227 6.87 11.53 -15.64
CA PHE A 227 7.53 10.28 -15.25
C PHE A 227 8.83 10.50 -14.47
N ALA A 228 9.59 11.55 -14.77
CA ALA A 228 10.77 11.94 -14.00
C ALA A 228 10.39 12.31 -12.56
N ARG A 229 9.31 13.10 -12.37
CA ARG A 229 8.77 13.41 -11.05
C ARG A 229 8.35 12.19 -10.26
N ALA A 230 7.73 11.19 -10.90
CA ALA A 230 7.42 9.92 -10.25
C ALA A 230 8.69 9.18 -9.77
N LEU A 231 9.76 9.20 -10.56
CA LEU A 231 11.06 8.60 -10.21
C LEU A 231 11.78 9.35 -9.09
N ASP A 232 11.66 10.67 -9.02
CA ASP A 232 12.25 11.46 -7.94
C ASP A 232 11.58 11.15 -6.59
N LEU A 233 10.27 10.91 -6.60
CA LEU A 233 9.50 10.54 -5.42
C LEU A 233 9.76 9.09 -4.98
N ASP A 234 9.80 8.15 -5.93
CA ASP A 234 10.17 6.76 -5.66
C ASP A 234 11.11 6.20 -6.76
N PRO A 235 12.43 6.22 -6.50
CA PRO A 235 13.42 5.67 -7.42
C PRO A 235 13.27 4.17 -7.67
N SER A 236 12.55 3.44 -6.81
CA SER A 236 12.36 2.00 -6.94
C SER A 236 11.51 1.63 -8.16
N ILE A 237 10.64 2.54 -8.59
CA ILE A 237 9.75 2.39 -9.77
C ILE A 237 10.56 2.13 -11.04
N ARG A 238 11.80 2.65 -11.14
CA ARG A 238 12.73 2.38 -12.25
C ARG A 238 12.91 0.89 -12.55
N ARG A 239 12.81 0.03 -11.52
CA ARG A 239 12.98 -1.42 -11.66
C ARG A 239 11.72 -2.13 -12.13
N SER A 240 10.56 -1.47 -12.08
CA SER A 240 9.28 -2.04 -12.50
C SER A 240 9.26 -2.31 -14.01
N LYS A 241 8.78 -3.50 -14.40
CA LYS A 241 8.59 -3.86 -15.82
C LYS A 241 7.59 -2.93 -16.51
N SER A 242 6.49 -2.61 -15.82
CA SER A 242 5.43 -1.75 -16.38
C SER A 242 5.90 -0.31 -16.59
N PHE A 243 6.84 0.17 -15.78
CA PHE A 243 7.43 1.50 -15.94
C PHE A 243 8.46 1.54 -17.08
N LYS A 244 9.29 0.50 -17.20
CA LYS A 244 10.22 0.37 -18.34
C LYS A 244 9.47 0.40 -19.68
N ALA A 245 8.35 -0.32 -19.77
CA ALA A 245 7.51 -0.33 -20.97
C ALA A 245 6.92 1.06 -21.30
N ARG A 246 6.60 1.89 -20.29
CA ARG A 246 6.16 3.28 -20.52
C ARG A 246 7.29 4.10 -21.14
N LEU A 247 8.49 4.04 -20.55
CA LEU A 247 9.64 4.81 -21.02
C LEU A 247 10.11 4.38 -22.42
N GLU A 248 10.04 3.10 -22.74
CA GLU A 248 10.37 2.60 -24.07
C GLU A 248 9.44 3.21 -25.14
N LYS A 249 8.12 3.11 -24.93
CA LYS A 249 7.12 3.73 -25.81
C LYS A 249 7.30 5.25 -25.91
N LEU A 250 7.61 5.92 -24.80
CA LEU A 250 7.85 7.35 -24.78
C LEU A 250 9.05 7.74 -25.66
N ARG A 251 10.17 7.00 -25.54
CA ARG A 251 11.38 7.24 -26.33
C ARG A 251 11.14 7.05 -27.81
N GLU A 252 10.44 5.98 -28.19
CA GLU A 252 10.06 5.74 -29.59
C GLU A 252 9.29 6.92 -30.17
N LYS A 253 8.31 7.44 -29.42
CA LYS A 253 7.51 8.60 -29.83
C LYS A 253 8.32 9.89 -29.90
N LEU A 254 9.17 10.17 -28.91
CA LEU A 254 10.06 11.34 -28.92
C LEU A 254 11.00 11.34 -30.13
N VAL A 255 11.61 10.19 -30.46
CA VAL A 255 12.45 10.05 -31.66
C VAL A 255 11.64 10.36 -32.91
N SER A 256 10.43 9.80 -33.04
CA SER A 256 9.57 10.05 -34.20
C SER A 256 9.19 11.53 -34.38
N VAL A 257 8.92 12.25 -33.27
CA VAL A 257 8.61 13.69 -33.31
C VAL A 257 9.84 14.51 -33.68
N SER A 258 11.01 14.18 -33.13
CA SER A 258 12.27 14.86 -33.44
C SER A 258 12.72 14.67 -34.89
N SER A 259 12.36 13.54 -35.52
CA SER A 259 12.64 13.29 -36.94
C SER A 259 11.63 13.94 -37.91
N SER A 260 10.51 14.45 -37.39
CA SER A 260 9.43 15.05 -38.19
C SER A 260 9.40 16.58 -38.13
N SER A 261 10.29 17.18 -37.33
CA SER A 261 10.43 18.63 -37.12
C SER A 261 11.68 19.15 -37.81
#